data_AF-A0A2B7ZYS4-F1
#
_entry.id   AF-A0A2B7ZYS4-F1
#
_cell.length_a   1.000
_cell.length_b   1.000
_cell.length_c   1.000
_cell.angle_alpha   90.00
_cell.angle_beta   90.00
_cell.angle_gamma   90.00
#
_symmetry.space_group_name_H-M   'P 1'
#
loop_
_entity.id
_entity.type
_entity.pdbx_description
1 polymer ?
#
loop_
_entity_poly.entity_id
_entity_poly.type
_entity_poly.pdbx_seq_one_letter_code
_entity_poly.pdbx_strand_id
1 'polypeptide(L)'
;SNGCRGWRENSVLAVYDVKDVTKPTEKATIPIDEPYGLGYSDTVLYVCLRGGLTLFDISEPLNPRAIKTIKDGWFKDVIVYDSLLICWTADDGLKLYNISNPSNPTLLETIF
;
A
#
# COMPACT_ATOMS: atom_id res chain seq x y z
N SER A 1 30.33 -27.20 -6.79
CA SER A 1 29.12 -26.86 -7.54
C SER A 1 28.20 -26.05 -6.63
N ASN A 2 28.31 -24.72 -6.68
CA ASN A 2 27.57 -23.83 -5.79
C ASN A 2 26.15 -23.64 -6.33
N GLY A 3 25.21 -24.35 -5.72
CA GLY A 3 23.79 -24.27 -6.02
C GLY A 3 23.24 -22.89 -5.67
N CYS A 4 22.78 -22.20 -6.71
CA CYS A 4 22.07 -20.93 -6.64
C CYS A 4 20.80 -21.08 -5.78
N ARG A 5 20.80 -20.55 -4.55
CA ARG A 5 19.63 -20.40 -3.67
C ARG A 5 19.43 -18.93 -3.30
N GLY A 6 19.22 -18.08 -4.31
CA GLY A 6 19.30 -16.61 -4.17
C GLY A 6 17.99 -15.83 -4.20
N TRP A 7 16.82 -16.45 -4.40
CA TRP A 7 15.55 -15.69 -4.50
C TRP A 7 14.75 -15.80 -3.20
N ARG A 8 15.24 -15.17 -2.14
CA ARG A 8 14.33 -14.51 -1.19
C ARG A 8 14.39 -13.04 -1.55
N GLU A 9 13.70 -12.67 -2.61
CA GLU A 9 13.39 -11.25 -2.82
C GLU A 9 12.58 -10.84 -1.59
N ASN A 10 13.19 -10.06 -0.71
CA ASN A 10 12.44 -9.49 0.40
C ASN A 10 11.36 -8.63 -0.24
N SER A 11 10.09 -9.00 -0.04
CA SER A 11 8.96 -8.15 -0.39
C SER A 11 9.05 -6.87 0.42
N VAL A 12 9.00 -5.72 -0.25
CA VAL A 12 9.30 -4.41 0.36
C VAL A 12 8.42 -3.31 -0.23
N LEU A 13 8.18 -2.28 0.58
CA LEU A 13 7.89 -0.93 0.10
C LEU A 13 9.23 -0.19 -0.04
N ALA A 14 9.64 0.04 -1.27
CA ALA A 14 10.85 0.79 -1.59
C ALA A 14 10.51 2.27 -1.82
N VAL A 15 11.34 3.16 -1.28
CA VAL A 15 11.16 4.61 -1.33
C VAL A 15 12.31 5.21 -2.13
N TYR A 16 11.99 5.90 -3.22
CA TYR A 16 12.95 6.52 -4.12
C TYR A 16 12.80 8.04 -4.13
N ASP A 17 13.90 8.76 -4.05
CA ASP A 17 13.96 10.17 -4.45
C ASP A 17 14.14 10.22 -5.98
N VAL A 18 13.16 10.82 -6.64
CA VAL A 18 13.06 10.94 -8.11
C VAL A 18 13.15 12.40 -8.59
N LYS A 19 13.72 13.31 -7.78
CA LYS A 19 13.95 14.71 -8.19
C LYS A 19 14.71 14.83 -9.51
N ASP A 20 15.67 13.93 -9.72
CA ASP A 20 16.25 13.67 -11.04
C ASP A 20 15.68 12.36 -11.58
N VAL A 21 14.74 12.48 -12.52
CA VAL A 21 14.06 11.32 -13.13
C VAL A 21 15.00 10.44 -13.96
N THR A 22 16.16 10.95 -14.35
CA THR A 22 17.19 10.17 -15.05
C THR A 22 18.10 9.41 -14.08
N LYS A 23 18.08 9.78 -12.80
CA LYS A 23 18.92 9.21 -11.74
C LYS A 23 18.17 9.06 -10.41
N PRO A 24 17.18 8.14 -10.34
CA PRO A 24 16.48 7.85 -9.09
C PRO A 24 17.45 7.30 -8.02
N THR A 25 17.24 7.66 -6.77
CA THR A 25 18.04 7.16 -5.63
C THR A 25 17.15 6.54 -4.57
N GLU A 26 17.43 5.28 -4.19
CA GLU A 26 16.74 4.63 -3.08
C GLU A 26 17.10 5.34 -1.76
N LYS A 27 16.09 5.63 -0.94
CA LYS A 27 16.22 6.30 0.36
C LYS A 27 15.83 5.41 1.52
N ALA A 28 14.86 4.52 1.32
CA ALA A 28 14.43 3.58 2.34
C ALA A 28 13.86 2.31 1.70
N THR A 29 13.96 1.23 2.45
CA THR A 29 13.34 -0.06 2.14
C THR A 29 12.63 -0.55 3.39
N ILE A 30 11.31 -0.68 3.32
CA ILE A 30 10.46 -1.12 4.43
C ILE A 30 10.00 -2.54 4.12
N PRO A 31 10.36 -3.54 4.94
CA PRO A 31 9.88 -4.92 4.74
C PRO A 31 8.36 -4.99 4.86
N ILE A 32 7.72 -5.57 3.86
CA ILE A 32 6.27 -5.74 3.80
C ILE A 32 5.99 -7.12 3.20
N ASP A 33 5.14 -7.90 3.86
CA ASP A 33 4.80 -9.24 3.38
C ASP A 33 3.79 -9.16 2.21
N GLU A 34 4.20 -9.70 1.06
CA GLU A 34 3.40 -9.79 -0.17
C GLU A 34 2.61 -8.50 -0.52
N PRO A 35 3.25 -7.37 -0.89
CA PRO A 35 2.55 -6.18 -1.37
C PRO A 35 2.01 -6.39 -2.80
N TYR A 36 0.82 -5.85 -3.09
CA TYR A 36 0.14 -5.96 -4.38
C TYR A 36 -0.03 -4.59 -5.05
N GLY A 37 -1.12 -3.88 -4.77
CA GLY A 37 -1.39 -2.51 -5.24
C GLY A 37 -1.13 -1.44 -4.20
N LEU A 38 -0.99 -0.19 -4.65
CA LEU A 38 -0.84 0.98 -3.79
C LEU A 38 -1.51 2.21 -4.38
N GLY A 39 -2.01 3.08 -3.52
CA GLY A 39 -2.61 4.35 -3.88
C GLY A 39 -2.49 5.31 -2.70
N TYR A 40 -2.66 6.62 -2.91
CA TYR A 40 -2.53 7.58 -1.82
C TYR A 40 -3.57 8.70 -1.91
N SER A 41 -3.90 9.27 -0.77
CA SER A 41 -4.74 10.47 -0.63
C SER A 41 -4.13 11.37 0.43
N ASP A 42 -3.91 12.64 0.09
CA ASP A 42 -3.20 13.60 0.93
C ASP A 42 -1.85 13.01 1.41
N THR A 43 -1.62 12.93 2.72
CA THR A 43 -0.40 12.35 3.30
C THR A 43 -0.55 10.88 3.70
N VAL A 44 -1.54 10.16 3.17
CA VAL A 44 -1.76 8.74 3.51
C VAL A 44 -1.59 7.86 2.29
N LEU A 45 -0.62 6.94 2.38
CA LEU A 45 -0.40 5.86 1.43
C LEU A 45 -1.14 4.59 1.89
N TYR A 46 -1.90 3.99 1.00
CA TYR A 46 -2.60 2.72 1.17
C TYR A 46 -1.83 1.63 0.43
N VAL A 47 -1.41 0.57 1.11
CA VAL A 47 -0.67 -0.57 0.54
C VAL A 47 -1.47 -1.84 0.74
N CYS A 48 -1.83 -2.49 -0.37
CA CYS A 48 -2.60 -3.73 -0.39
C CYS A 48 -1.71 -4.93 -0.09
N LEU A 49 -2.07 -5.70 0.94
CA LEU A 49 -1.37 -6.91 1.35
C LEU A 49 -2.33 -8.09 1.39
N ARG A 50 -1.76 -9.29 1.45
CA ARG A 50 -2.54 -10.49 1.82
C ARG A 50 -3.16 -10.39 3.21
N GLY A 51 -2.47 -9.75 4.15
CA GLY A 51 -2.93 -9.56 5.52
C GLY A 51 -3.86 -8.37 5.74
N GLY A 52 -4.26 -7.64 4.69
CA GLY A 52 -5.11 -6.45 4.81
C GLY A 52 -4.61 -5.24 4.02
N LEU A 53 -5.19 -4.07 4.31
CA LEU A 53 -4.77 -2.78 3.78
C LEU A 53 -3.95 -2.03 4.83
N THR A 54 -2.66 -1.82 4.60
CA THR A 54 -1.79 -1.06 5.52
C THR A 54 -1.72 0.39 5.10
N LEU A 55 -1.97 1.30 6.04
CA LEU A 55 -1.88 2.74 5.87
C LEU A 55 -0.54 3.24 6.38
N PHE A 56 0.11 4.10 5.61
CA PHE A 56 1.33 4.81 5.99
C PHE A 56 1.10 6.32 5.95
N ASP A 57 1.62 7.04 6.94
CA ASP A 57 1.84 8.47 6.89
C ASP A 57 3.07 8.75 6.02
N ILE A 58 2.88 9.56 4.98
CA ILE A 58 3.89 9.99 4.02
C ILE A 58 4.04 11.52 4.00
N SER A 59 3.66 12.22 5.08
CA SER A 59 3.91 13.67 5.27
C SER A 59 5.39 14.04 5.18
N GLU A 60 6.28 13.10 5.55
CA GLU A 60 7.69 13.07 5.17
C GLU A 60 7.88 11.97 4.10
N PRO A 61 7.84 12.28 2.78
CA PRO A 61 7.74 11.25 1.73
C PRO A 61 8.92 10.28 1.67
N LEU A 62 10.10 10.70 2.14
CA LEU A 62 11.30 9.88 2.20
C LEU A 62 11.40 9.05 3.50
N ASN A 63 10.44 9.18 4.41
CA ASN A 63 10.37 8.52 5.70
C ASN A 63 8.94 8.05 6.05
N PRO A 64 8.33 7.13 5.27
CA PRO A 64 6.97 6.64 5.54
C PRO A 64 6.85 5.96 6.90
N ARG A 65 5.74 6.19 7.61
CA ARG A 65 5.48 5.59 8.93
C ARG A 65 4.15 4.85 8.94
N ALA A 66 4.14 3.58 9.34
CA ALA A 66 2.89 2.81 9.41
C ALA A 66 1.93 3.42 10.45
N ILE A 67 0.68 3.64 10.06
CA ILE A 67 -0.41 4.14 10.92
C ILE A 67 -1.18 2.96 11.51
N LYS A 68 -1.77 2.13 10.64
CA LYS A 68 -2.57 0.96 11.00
C LYS A 68 -2.75 0.00 9.82
N THR A 69 -3.17 -1.22 10.09
CA THR A 69 -3.61 -2.19 9.06
C THR A 69 -5.08 -2.53 9.27
N ILE A 70 -5.89 -2.36 8.23
CA ILE A 70 -7.27 -2.84 8.18
C ILE A 70 -7.22 -4.31 7.75
N LYS A 71 -7.59 -5.23 8.65
CA LYS A 71 -7.45 -6.68 8.48
C LYS A 71 -8.77 -7.36 8.14
N ASP A 72 -9.44 -6.87 7.11
CA ASP A 72 -10.77 -7.35 6.70
C ASP A 72 -10.78 -7.95 5.30
N GLY A 73 -9.64 -8.43 4.79
CA GLY A 73 -9.58 -9.20 3.54
C GLY A 73 -8.20 -9.23 2.92
N TRP A 74 -8.07 -10.00 1.84
CA TRP A 74 -6.90 -10.01 0.98
C TRP A 74 -7.01 -8.91 -0.09
N PHE A 75 -6.37 -7.77 0.16
CA PHE A 75 -6.39 -6.64 -0.78
C PHE A 75 -5.43 -6.88 -1.94
N LYS A 76 -5.89 -6.59 -3.14
CA LYS A 76 -5.14 -6.81 -4.39
C LYS A 76 -4.82 -5.52 -5.10
N ASP A 77 -5.77 -4.59 -5.14
CA ASP A 77 -5.57 -3.28 -5.75
C ASP A 77 -6.44 -2.22 -5.09
N VAL A 78 -6.02 -0.97 -5.20
CA VAL A 78 -6.74 0.21 -4.68
C VAL A 78 -6.72 1.34 -5.70
N ILE A 79 -7.84 2.04 -5.83
CA ILE A 79 -7.97 3.27 -6.59
C ILE A 79 -8.57 4.33 -5.67
N VAL A 80 -7.95 5.50 -5.62
CA VAL A 80 -8.46 6.68 -4.92
C VAL A 80 -9.23 7.54 -5.90
N TYR A 81 -10.46 7.91 -5.55
CA TYR A 81 -11.31 8.84 -6.31
C TYR A 81 -12.02 9.79 -5.33
N ASP A 82 -11.58 11.05 -5.28
CA ASP A 82 -12.02 12.04 -4.29
C ASP A 82 -11.93 11.49 -2.85
N SER A 83 -13.07 11.40 -2.15
CA SER A 83 -13.17 10.84 -0.79
C SER A 83 -13.54 9.35 -0.77
N LEU A 84 -13.38 8.65 -1.88
CA LEU A 84 -13.66 7.22 -2.03
C LEU A 84 -12.36 6.45 -2.30
N LEU A 85 -12.14 5.40 -1.52
CA LEU A 85 -11.14 4.38 -1.80
C LEU A 85 -11.86 3.13 -2.31
N ILE A 86 -11.59 2.77 -3.55
CA ILE A 86 -12.14 1.61 -4.24
C ILE A 86 -11.10 0.49 -4.16
N CYS A 87 -11.41 -0.57 -3.43
CA CYS A 87 -10.49 -1.67 -3.18
C CYS A 87 -11.00 -2.93 -3.87
N TRP A 88 -10.14 -3.63 -4.61
CA TRP A 88 -10.42 -5.01 -5.02
C TRP A 88 -9.80 -5.97 -3.99
N THR A 89 -10.61 -6.87 -3.44
CA THR A 89 -10.17 -7.95 -2.56
C THR A 89 -10.43 -9.30 -3.20
N ALA A 90 -9.54 -10.27 -2.93
CA ALA A 90 -9.67 -11.62 -3.48
C ALA A 90 -10.82 -12.41 -2.84
N ASP A 91 -11.19 -12.07 -1.60
CA ASP A 91 -12.18 -12.82 -0.82
C ASP A 91 -13.61 -12.29 -1.01
N ASP A 92 -13.77 -10.97 -1.15
CA ASP A 92 -15.07 -10.29 -1.05
C ASP A 92 -15.45 -9.44 -2.29
N GLY A 93 -14.60 -9.36 -3.31
CA GLY A 93 -14.84 -8.50 -4.48
C GLY A 93 -14.46 -7.04 -4.23
N LEU A 94 -15.34 -6.09 -4.60
CA LEU A 94 -15.08 -4.67 -4.40
C LEU A 94 -15.45 -4.23 -2.99
N LYS A 95 -14.55 -3.54 -2.30
CA LYS A 95 -14.84 -2.81 -1.05
C LYS A 95 -14.68 -1.32 -1.27
N LEU A 96 -15.67 -0.56 -0.84
CA LEU A 96 -15.70 0.90 -0.96
C LEU A 96 -15.52 1.52 0.43
N TYR A 97 -14.48 2.33 0.63
CA TYR A 97 -14.25 3.05 1.88
C TYR A 97 -14.40 4.56 1.68
N ASN A 98 -15.07 5.23 2.62
CA ASN A 98 -14.99 6.67 2.76
C ASN A 98 -13.63 7.04 3.38
N ILE A 99 -12.89 7.89 2.69
CA ILE A 99 -11.58 8.43 3.08
C ILE A 99 -11.57 9.95 3.21
N SER A 100 -12.72 10.57 3.52
CA SER A 100 -12.79 12.01 3.85
C SER A 100 -11.83 12.39 4.99
N ASN A 101 -11.54 11.44 5.89
CA ASN A 101 -10.33 11.43 6.71
C ASN A 101 -9.42 10.29 6.20
N PRO A 102 -8.37 10.59 5.42
CA PRO A 102 -7.54 9.56 4.78
C PRO A 102 -6.90 8.58 5.77
N SER A 103 -6.57 9.03 6.98
CA SER A 103 -5.96 8.22 8.04
C SER A 103 -6.95 7.30 8.76
N ASN A 104 -8.26 7.52 8.55
CA ASN A 104 -9.33 6.76 9.16
C ASN A 104 -10.42 6.34 8.15
N PRO A 105 -10.11 5.41 7.22
CA PRO A 105 -11.10 4.89 6.28
C PRO A 105 -12.26 4.22 7.00
N THR A 106 -13.47 4.44 6.51
CA THR A 106 -14.70 3.77 7.00
C THR A 106 -15.34 3.01 5.86
N LEU A 107 -15.57 1.70 6.04
CA LEU A 107 -16.24 0.88 5.03
C LEU A 107 -17.65 1.41 4.79
N LEU A 108 -17.99 1.64 3.52
CA LEU A 108 -19.32 2.03 3.06
C LEU A 108 -20.10 0.81 2.58
N GLU A 109 -19.50 0.02 1.70
CA GLU A 109 -20.17 -1.08 1.02
C GLU A 109 -19.16 -2.13 0.53
N THR A 110 -19.64 -3.36 0.41
CA THR A 110 -18.97 -4.47 -0.28
C THR A 110 -19.86 -4.92 -1.43
N ILE A 111 -19.31 -4.98 -2.65
CA ILE A 111 -20.01 -5.34 -3.88
C ILE A 111 -19.35 -6.59 -4.48
N PHE A 112 -20.16 -7.60 -4.81
CA PHE A 112 -19.73 -8.90 -5.32
C PHE A 112 -20.12 -9.09 -6.79
#